data_AF-A0A7Y8TW45-F1
#
_entry.id   AF-A0A7Y8TW45-F1
#
_cell.length_a   1.000
_cell.length_b   1.000
_cell.length_c   1.000
_cell.angle_alpha   90.00
_cell.angle_beta   90.00
_cell.angle_gamma   90.00
#
_symmetry.space_group_name_H-M   'P 1'
#
loop_
_entity.id
_entity.type
_entity.pdbx_description
1 polymer ?
#
loop_
_entity_poly.entity_id
_entity_poly.type
_entity_poly.pdbx_seq_one_letter_code
_entity_poly.pdbx_strand_id
1 'polypeptide(L)'
;MLQLHFLFLSLLMRFLKLAQFKYRYLTPAEIQLCQSVFGHLIDYSKVRVMNHPYLPWQPQHIFMAPCGDIHVRNLHYRSDYTQAHLGYQAIFIHEMAHVLQYQQKINVLLHGALLQTAYYLSFKQYNPYRYQLTTNKPFFAYNIEQQGDIAKDIFLKKIDNIILNPPKPIA
;
A
#
# COMPACT_ATOMS: atom_id res chain seq x y z
N MET A 1 -3.58 -9.88 -42.95
CA MET A 1 -2.70 -9.63 -41.78
C MET A 1 -3.20 -8.50 -40.86
N LEU A 2 -3.69 -7.36 -41.39
CA LEU A 2 -4.16 -6.22 -40.58
C LEU A 2 -5.38 -6.54 -39.69
N GLN A 3 -6.41 -7.22 -40.22
CA GLN A 3 -7.62 -7.57 -39.45
C GLN A 3 -7.36 -8.52 -38.27
N LEU A 4 -6.43 -9.46 -38.41
CA LEU A 4 -6.06 -10.38 -37.32
C LEU A 4 -5.37 -9.64 -36.17
N HIS A 5 -4.54 -8.65 -36.49
CA HIS A 5 -3.94 -7.75 -35.49
C HIS A 5 -4.99 -6.91 -34.76
N PHE A 6 -5.98 -6.36 -35.48
CA PHE A 6 -7.08 -5.62 -34.86
C PHE A 6 -7.94 -6.49 -33.93
N LEU A 7 -8.23 -7.73 -34.33
CA LEU A 7 -8.94 -8.70 -33.50
C LEU A 7 -8.14 -9.08 -32.26
N PHE A 8 -6.85 -9.37 -32.42
CA PHE A 8 -5.96 -9.68 -31.30
C PHE A 8 -5.83 -8.50 -30.32
N LEU A 9 -5.64 -7.28 -30.82
CA LEU A 9 -5.56 -6.07 -30.00
C LEU A 9 -6.89 -5.81 -29.28
N SER A 10 -8.02 -6.00 -29.94
CA SER A 10 -9.36 -5.88 -29.35
C SER A 10 -9.60 -6.91 -28.24
N LEU A 11 -9.24 -8.17 -28.48
CA LEU A 11 -9.29 -9.25 -27.49
C LEU A 11 -8.37 -8.98 -26.29
N LEU A 12 -7.15 -8.50 -26.54
CA LEU A 12 -6.19 -8.12 -25.51
C LEU A 12 -6.69 -6.95 -24.67
N MET A 13 -7.24 -5.89 -25.28
CA MET A 13 -7.83 -4.76 -24.56
C MET A 13 -9.01 -5.18 -23.68
N ARG A 14 -9.86 -6.11 -24.17
CA ARG A 14 -10.96 -6.69 -23.39
C ARG A 14 -10.44 -7.55 -22.23
N PHE A 15 -9.43 -8.37 -22.48
CA PHE A 15 -8.79 -9.22 -21.48
C PHE A 15 -8.14 -8.40 -20.36
N LEU A 16 -7.40 -7.35 -20.72
CA LEU A 16 -6.77 -6.41 -19.79
C LEU A 16 -7.76 -5.41 -19.16
N LYS A 17 -9.02 -5.41 -19.61
CA LYS A 17 -10.08 -4.48 -19.18
C LYS A 17 -9.69 -2.99 -19.29
N LEU A 18 -8.88 -2.64 -20.29
CA LEU A 18 -8.34 -1.29 -20.45
C LEU A 18 -9.42 -0.22 -20.63
N ALA A 19 -10.56 -0.57 -21.24
CA ALA A 19 -11.70 0.36 -21.38
C ALA A 19 -12.33 0.78 -20.04
N GLN A 20 -12.11 0.02 -18.96
CA GLN A 20 -12.60 0.31 -17.62
C GLN A 20 -11.51 0.88 -16.72
N PHE A 21 -10.29 1.06 -17.23
CA PHE A 21 -9.18 1.59 -16.47
C PHE A 21 -9.46 3.02 -16.02
N LYS A 22 -9.23 3.27 -14.73
CA LYS A 22 -9.36 4.55 -14.07
C LYS A 22 -8.16 4.71 -13.16
N TYR A 23 -7.62 5.93 -13.17
CA TYR A 23 -6.70 6.37 -12.14
C TYR A 23 -7.09 7.77 -11.69
N ARG A 24 -6.66 8.12 -10.49
CA ARG A 24 -6.80 9.47 -9.94
C ARG A 24 -5.66 9.78 -9.00
N TYR A 25 -5.43 11.06 -8.74
CA TYR A 25 -4.61 11.50 -7.61
C TYR A 25 -5.39 11.39 -6.30
N LEU A 26 -4.68 11.54 -5.19
CA LEU A 26 -5.29 11.61 -3.87
C LEU A 26 -6.24 12.81 -3.77
N THR A 27 -7.37 12.64 -3.10
CA THR A 27 -8.26 13.77 -2.78
C THR A 27 -7.63 14.63 -1.68
N PRO A 28 -8.02 15.90 -1.52
CA PRO A 28 -7.57 16.72 -0.39
C PRO A 28 -7.87 16.07 0.97
N ALA A 29 -9.01 15.38 1.10
CA ALA A 29 -9.38 14.68 2.32
C ALA A 29 -8.47 13.46 2.58
N GLU A 30 -8.13 12.68 1.56
CA GLU A 30 -7.18 11.58 1.68
C GLU A 30 -5.78 12.07 2.04
N ILE A 31 -5.34 13.19 1.46
CA ILE A 31 -4.06 13.82 1.83
C ILE A 31 -4.08 14.21 3.31
N GLN A 32 -5.14 14.87 3.77
CA GLN A 32 -5.28 15.26 5.18
C GLN A 32 -5.30 14.03 6.11
N LEU A 33 -6.01 12.96 5.73
CA LEU A 33 -6.00 11.68 6.44
C LEU A 33 -4.57 11.14 6.57
N CYS A 34 -3.83 11.09 5.46
CA CYS A 34 -2.45 10.60 5.46
C CYS A 34 -1.51 11.50 6.25
N GLN A 35 -1.68 12.82 6.19
CA GLN A 35 -0.86 13.78 6.95
C GLN A 35 -0.99 13.59 8.47
N SER A 36 -2.15 13.12 8.95
CA SER A 36 -2.32 12.79 10.38
C SER A 36 -1.39 11.66 10.87
N VAL A 37 -0.92 10.81 9.96
CA VAL A 37 -0.05 9.66 10.24
C VAL A 37 1.39 9.95 9.80
N PHE A 38 1.58 10.42 8.57
CA PHE A 38 2.88 10.56 7.92
C PHE A 38 3.38 12.00 7.81
N GLY A 39 2.59 12.99 8.21
CA GLY A 39 2.96 14.41 8.14
C GLY A 39 3.37 14.83 6.72
N HIS A 40 4.61 15.30 6.56
CA HIS A 40 5.17 15.71 5.26
C HIS A 40 6.20 14.72 4.70
N LEU A 41 6.26 13.49 5.23
CA LEU A 41 7.25 12.49 4.82
C LEU A 41 6.98 11.91 3.42
N ILE A 42 5.76 12.09 2.90
CA ILE A 42 5.34 11.61 1.59
C ILE A 42 5.07 12.83 0.70
N ASP A 43 5.63 12.83 -0.51
CA ASP A 43 5.17 13.72 -1.57
C ASP A 43 3.86 13.18 -2.15
N TYR A 44 2.75 13.62 -1.57
CA TYR A 44 1.40 13.18 -1.94
C TYR A 44 1.01 13.53 -3.37
N SER A 45 1.64 14.54 -3.97
CA SER A 45 1.34 14.97 -5.35
C SER A 45 1.70 13.91 -6.40
N LYS A 46 2.60 12.99 -6.05
CA LYS A 46 3.06 11.90 -6.93
C LYS A 46 2.22 10.64 -6.83
N VAL A 47 1.33 10.54 -5.85
CA VAL A 47 0.62 9.30 -5.54
C VAL A 47 -0.67 9.20 -6.34
N ARG A 48 -0.85 8.07 -7.03
CA ARG A 48 -2.09 7.76 -7.75
C ARG A 48 -2.76 6.52 -7.19
N VAL A 49 -4.08 6.45 -7.32
CA VAL A 49 -4.89 5.25 -7.07
C VAL A 49 -5.39 4.74 -8.41
N MET A 50 -5.11 3.48 -8.73
CA MET A 50 -5.49 2.81 -9.97
C MET A 50 -6.45 1.67 -9.69
N ASN A 51 -7.55 1.58 -10.46
CA ASN A 51 -8.52 0.49 -10.35
C ASN A 51 -8.09 -0.82 -11.06
N HIS A 52 -6.77 -1.03 -11.14
CA HIS A 52 -6.15 -2.16 -11.82
C HIS A 52 -5.19 -2.88 -10.87
N PRO A 53 -5.27 -4.22 -10.75
CA PRO A 53 -4.32 -4.96 -9.93
C PRO A 53 -2.90 -4.81 -10.50
N TYR A 54 -1.90 -4.78 -9.64
CA TYR A 54 -0.49 -4.74 -10.02
C TYR A 54 -0.03 -6.08 -10.62
N LEU A 55 -0.49 -7.21 -10.06
CA LEU A 55 -0.21 -8.56 -10.56
C LEU A 55 -1.51 -9.23 -11.05
N PRO A 56 -1.47 -10.04 -12.12
CA PRO A 56 -2.64 -10.79 -12.57
C PRO A 56 -3.27 -11.67 -11.48
N TRP A 57 -2.44 -12.25 -10.61
CA TRP A 57 -2.82 -13.10 -9.48
C TRP A 57 -2.96 -12.35 -8.14
N GLN A 58 -2.97 -11.01 -8.13
CA GLN A 58 -3.22 -10.24 -6.91
C GLN A 58 -4.57 -10.67 -6.29
N PRO A 59 -4.64 -11.09 -5.01
CA PRO A 59 -5.88 -11.56 -4.42
C PRO A 59 -7.01 -10.53 -4.48
N GLN A 60 -8.27 -10.97 -4.44
CA GLN A 60 -9.41 -10.09 -4.70
C GLN A 60 -9.53 -8.92 -3.73
N HIS A 61 -9.17 -9.12 -2.47
CA HIS A 61 -9.36 -8.17 -1.37
C HIS A 61 -8.09 -7.40 -0.99
N ILE A 62 -7.01 -7.58 -1.75
CA ILE A 62 -5.70 -7.01 -1.43
C ILE A 62 -5.47 -5.75 -2.25
N PHE A 63 -4.94 -4.74 -1.59
CA PHE A 63 -4.41 -3.53 -2.19
C PHE A 63 -2.89 -3.71 -2.28
N MET A 64 -2.23 -3.04 -3.21
CA MET A 64 -0.77 -3.10 -3.31
C MET A 64 -0.22 -1.75 -3.71
N ALA A 65 0.87 -1.30 -3.07
CA ALA A 65 1.61 -0.11 -3.49
C ALA A 65 3.12 -0.35 -3.70
N PRO A 66 3.52 -1.19 -4.67
CA PRO A 66 4.91 -1.62 -4.85
C PRO A 66 5.81 -0.54 -5.46
N CYS A 67 5.23 0.43 -6.16
CA CYS A 67 5.94 1.41 -6.98
C CYS A 67 5.47 2.86 -6.74
N GLY A 68 4.89 3.15 -5.57
CA GLY A 68 4.44 4.49 -5.18
C GLY A 68 3.03 4.87 -5.65
N ASP A 69 2.39 4.04 -6.47
CA ASP A 69 0.97 4.10 -6.78
C ASP A 69 0.22 2.97 -6.08
N ILE A 70 -1.03 3.22 -5.70
CA ILE A 70 -1.93 2.23 -5.09
C ILE A 70 -2.70 1.49 -6.18
N HIS A 71 -2.52 0.19 -6.24
CA HIS A 71 -3.20 -0.74 -7.14
C HIS A 71 -4.30 -1.50 -6.41
N VAL A 72 -5.54 -1.25 -6.81
CA VAL A 72 -6.73 -1.86 -6.22
C VAL A 72 -7.60 -2.46 -7.32
N ARG A 73 -8.26 -3.59 -7.04
CA ARG A 73 -9.24 -4.13 -7.99
C ARG A 73 -10.45 -3.21 -8.08
N ASN A 74 -11.04 -3.10 -9.27
CA ASN A 74 -12.17 -2.18 -9.53
C ASN A 74 -13.34 -2.27 -8.52
N LEU A 75 -13.63 -3.46 -7.97
CA LEU A 75 -14.65 -3.65 -6.92
C LEU A 75 -14.39 -2.79 -5.66
N HIS A 76 -13.11 -2.59 -5.32
CA HIS A 76 -12.64 -1.90 -4.13
C HIS A 76 -12.12 -0.49 -4.43
N TYR A 77 -12.15 -0.07 -5.69
CA TYR A 77 -11.85 1.29 -6.09
C TYR A 77 -12.91 2.25 -5.55
N ARG A 78 -12.46 3.38 -5.00
CA ARG A 78 -13.31 4.44 -4.45
C ARG A 78 -12.87 5.79 -4.99
N SER A 79 -13.82 6.71 -5.17
CA SER A 79 -13.54 8.10 -5.52
C SER A 79 -12.84 8.84 -4.39
N ASP A 80 -13.14 8.47 -3.14
CA ASP A 80 -12.50 8.97 -1.93
C ASP A 80 -12.56 7.88 -0.84
N TYR A 81 -11.40 7.45 -0.31
CA TYR A 81 -11.32 6.45 0.75
C TYR A 81 -11.73 6.98 2.13
N THR A 82 -11.68 8.30 2.36
CA THR A 82 -12.14 8.90 3.64
C THR A 82 -13.65 8.74 3.85
N GLN A 83 -14.41 8.57 2.78
CA GLN A 83 -15.86 8.30 2.84
C GLN A 83 -16.20 6.80 2.84
N ALA A 84 -15.19 5.93 2.70
CA ALA A 84 -15.39 4.50 2.87
C ALA A 84 -15.46 4.14 4.36
N HIS A 85 -15.92 2.92 4.67
CA HIS A 85 -15.90 2.43 6.04
C HIS A 85 -14.47 2.33 6.59
N LEU A 86 -14.34 2.33 7.92
CA LEU A 86 -13.06 2.42 8.63
C LEU A 86 -12.01 1.38 8.20
N GLY A 87 -12.45 0.16 7.86
CA GLY A 87 -11.56 -0.89 7.34
C GLY A 87 -10.85 -0.50 6.04
N TYR A 88 -11.52 0.19 5.12
CA TYR A 88 -10.89 0.69 3.90
C TYR A 88 -9.93 1.84 4.16
N GLN A 89 -10.28 2.74 5.09
CA GLN A 89 -9.38 3.82 5.51
C GLN A 89 -8.10 3.25 6.14
N ALA A 90 -8.25 2.23 6.98
CA ALA A 90 -7.14 1.52 7.62
C ALA A 90 -6.22 0.81 6.61
N ILE A 91 -6.78 0.08 5.64
CA ILE A 91 -6.00 -0.55 4.57
C ILE A 91 -5.34 0.52 3.69
N PHE A 92 -6.05 1.60 3.37
CA PHE A 92 -5.48 2.70 2.58
C PHE A 92 -4.26 3.33 3.27
N ILE A 93 -4.32 3.55 4.60
CA ILE A 93 -3.18 4.03 5.38
C ILE A 93 -2.03 3.01 5.40
N HIS A 94 -2.32 1.70 5.51
CA HIS A 94 -1.29 0.65 5.38
C HIS A 94 -0.55 0.77 4.05
N GLU A 95 -1.27 0.86 2.93
CA GLU A 95 -0.65 1.01 1.61
C GLU A 95 0.15 2.31 1.47
N MET A 96 -0.27 3.39 2.14
CA MET A 96 0.50 4.64 2.15
C MET A 96 1.84 4.51 2.89
N ALA A 97 2.00 3.54 3.81
CA ALA A 97 3.31 3.21 4.36
C ALA A 97 4.24 2.61 3.29
N HIS A 98 3.71 1.77 2.39
CA HIS A 98 4.47 1.27 1.24
C HIS A 98 4.82 2.36 0.24
N VAL A 99 3.94 3.34 0.04
CA VAL A 99 4.26 4.54 -0.75
C VAL A 99 5.43 5.31 -0.13
N LEU A 100 5.42 5.54 1.18
CA LEU A 100 6.54 6.17 1.91
C LEU A 100 7.84 5.38 1.70
N GLN A 101 7.81 4.06 1.90
CA GLN A 101 8.96 3.18 1.70
C GLN A 101 9.53 3.29 0.28
N TYR A 102 8.65 3.27 -0.73
CA TYR A 102 9.05 3.45 -2.12
C TYR A 102 9.71 4.82 -2.37
N GLN A 103 9.15 5.90 -1.82
CA GLN A 103 9.74 7.24 -1.96
C GLN A 103 11.12 7.33 -1.28
N GLN A 104 11.36 6.53 -0.24
CA GLN A 104 12.67 6.32 0.40
C GLN A 104 13.59 5.33 -0.33
N LYS A 105 13.24 4.93 -1.57
CA LYS A 105 14.02 4.02 -2.42
C LYS A 105 14.09 2.58 -1.92
N ILE A 106 13.18 2.17 -1.04
CA ILE A 106 13.03 0.77 -0.65
C ILE A 106 12.30 0.02 -1.77
N ASN A 107 12.85 -1.11 -2.19
CA ASN A 107 12.19 -1.99 -3.15
C ASN A 107 11.09 -2.81 -2.44
N VAL A 108 9.90 -2.23 -2.34
CA VAL A 108 8.74 -2.81 -1.65
C VAL A 108 8.38 -4.18 -2.22
N LEU A 109 8.37 -4.32 -3.55
CA LEU A 109 8.02 -5.59 -4.21
C LEU A 109 8.99 -6.71 -3.83
N LEU A 110 10.29 -6.45 -3.85
CA LEU A 110 11.31 -7.44 -3.49
C LEU A 110 11.21 -7.81 -1.99
N HIS A 111 11.13 -6.83 -1.10
CA HIS A 111 11.04 -7.10 0.33
C HIS A 111 9.74 -7.83 0.69
N GLY A 112 8.62 -7.46 0.09
CA GLY A 112 7.33 -8.13 0.28
C GLY A 112 7.38 -9.57 -0.22
N ALA A 113 7.99 -9.81 -1.39
CA ALA A 113 8.20 -11.16 -1.91
C ALA A 113 9.07 -12.01 -0.96
N LEU A 114 10.17 -11.47 -0.44
CA LEU A 114 11.04 -12.16 0.52
C LEU A 114 10.28 -12.53 1.82
N LEU A 115 9.52 -11.59 2.39
CA LEU A 115 8.71 -11.83 3.58
C LEU A 115 7.63 -12.88 3.34
N GLN A 116 6.96 -12.81 2.20
CA GLN A 116 5.92 -13.76 1.83
C GLN A 116 6.49 -15.17 1.58
N THR A 117 7.69 -15.27 0.98
CA THR A 117 8.40 -16.53 0.83
C THR A 117 8.81 -17.10 2.19
N ALA A 118 9.37 -16.29 3.10
CA ALA A 118 9.71 -16.73 4.46
C ALA A 118 8.48 -17.22 5.24
N TYR A 119 7.33 -16.54 5.09
CA TYR A 119 6.06 -16.98 5.66
C TYR A 119 5.66 -18.38 5.18
N TYR A 120 5.73 -18.66 3.88
CA TYR A 120 5.35 -19.97 3.35
C TYR A 120 6.39 -21.06 3.65
N LEU A 121 7.68 -20.77 3.55
CA LEU A 121 8.76 -21.74 3.81
C LEU A 121 8.85 -22.13 5.29
N SER A 122 8.45 -21.24 6.20
CA SER A 122 8.33 -21.56 7.62
C SER A 122 7.05 -22.32 7.98
N PHE A 123 6.30 -22.82 7.00
CA PHE A 123 4.98 -23.42 7.20
C PHE A 123 4.03 -22.51 8.01
N LYS A 124 4.12 -21.19 7.77
CA LYS A 124 3.35 -20.13 8.43
C LYS A 124 3.63 -19.94 9.91
N GLN A 125 4.75 -20.46 10.44
CA GLN A 125 5.18 -20.20 11.81
C GLN A 125 5.72 -18.78 11.98
N TYR A 126 6.47 -18.28 11.00
CA TYR A 126 6.84 -16.88 10.93
C TYR A 126 5.65 -16.07 10.41
N ASN A 127 5.30 -14.95 11.03
CA ASN A 127 4.25 -14.05 10.57
C ASN A 127 4.83 -12.64 10.35
N PRO A 128 4.95 -12.15 9.09
CA PRO A 128 5.57 -10.86 8.80
C PRO A 128 4.75 -9.67 9.30
N TYR A 129 3.45 -9.85 9.55
CA TYR A 129 2.52 -8.82 10.03
C TYR A 129 2.54 -8.67 11.55
N ARG A 130 2.87 -9.75 12.28
CA ARG A 130 2.89 -9.70 13.75
C ARG A 130 4.07 -8.85 14.21
N TYR A 131 3.79 -7.81 14.99
CA TYR A 131 4.80 -6.99 15.63
C TYR A 131 4.51 -6.81 17.12
N GLN A 132 5.55 -6.39 17.84
CA GLN A 132 5.44 -5.86 19.20
C GLN A 132 6.20 -4.54 19.23
N LEU A 133 5.62 -3.54 19.91
CA LEU A 133 6.35 -2.31 20.18
C LEU A 133 7.50 -2.62 21.14
N THR A 134 8.71 -2.27 20.74
CA THR A 134 9.91 -2.44 21.54
C THR A 134 10.37 -1.04 21.95
N THR A 135 10.70 -0.86 23.22
CA THR A 135 11.23 0.40 23.73
C THR A 135 12.40 0.88 22.88
N ASN A 136 12.34 2.12 22.43
CA ASN A 136 13.35 2.78 21.60
C ASN A 136 13.60 2.17 20.21
N LYS A 137 12.79 1.21 19.75
CA LYS A 137 12.88 0.72 18.37
C LYS A 137 12.20 1.73 17.43
N PRO A 138 12.93 2.37 16.50
CA PRO A 138 12.34 3.34 15.58
C PRO A 138 11.47 2.66 14.52
N PHE A 139 10.53 3.41 13.95
CA PHE A 139 9.61 2.94 12.90
C PHE A 139 10.32 2.20 11.75
N PHE A 140 11.37 2.80 11.19
CA PHE A 140 12.10 2.22 10.06
C PHE A 140 12.93 0.97 10.39
N ALA A 141 13.04 0.57 11.67
CA ALA A 141 13.67 -0.68 12.08
C ALA A 141 12.71 -1.88 12.10
N TYR A 142 11.42 -1.68 11.85
CA TYR A 142 10.45 -2.74 11.61
C TYR A 142 10.51 -3.21 10.16
N ASN A 143 10.07 -4.44 9.87
CA ASN A 143 9.97 -4.87 8.46
C ASN A 143 8.85 -4.10 7.73
N ILE A 144 8.83 -4.14 6.40
CA ILE A 144 7.93 -3.30 5.61
C ILE A 144 6.43 -3.55 5.86
N GLU A 145 6.03 -4.78 6.20
CA GLU A 145 4.63 -5.13 6.51
C GLU A 145 4.26 -4.67 7.93
N GLN A 146 5.18 -4.84 8.89
CA GLN A 146 5.00 -4.32 10.25
C GLN A 146 4.90 -2.80 10.25
N GLN A 147 5.69 -2.11 9.41
CA GLN A 147 5.58 -0.67 9.23
C GLN A 147 4.19 -0.26 8.72
N GLY A 148 3.61 -1.01 7.78
CA GLY A 148 2.23 -0.80 7.33
C GLY A 148 1.21 -0.97 8.46
N ASP A 149 1.34 -2.05 9.24
CA ASP A 149 0.46 -2.33 10.37
C ASP A 149 0.60 -1.30 11.51
N ILE A 150 1.81 -0.81 11.76
CA ILE A 150 2.07 0.28 12.70
C ILE A 150 1.37 1.57 12.22
N ALA A 151 1.52 1.94 10.95
CA ALA A 151 0.85 3.13 10.41
C ALA A 151 -0.68 3.04 10.53
N LYS A 152 -1.24 1.86 10.24
CA LYS A 152 -2.65 1.55 10.45
C LYS A 152 -3.08 1.69 11.91
N ASP A 153 -2.30 1.16 12.84
CA ASP A 153 -2.63 1.23 14.28
C ASP A 153 -2.47 2.64 14.86
N ILE A 154 -1.55 3.46 14.34
CA ILE A 154 -1.46 4.90 14.62
C ILE A 154 -2.75 5.61 14.16
N PHE A 155 -3.18 5.36 12.93
CA PHE A 155 -4.43 5.93 12.40
C PHE A 155 -5.64 5.56 13.26
N LEU A 156 -5.72 4.28 13.68
CA LEU A 156 -6.78 3.77 14.55
C LEU A 156 -6.63 4.22 16.03
N LYS A 157 -5.63 5.05 16.36
CA LYS A 157 -5.33 5.55 17.70
C LYS A 157 -5.09 4.44 18.74
N LYS A 158 -4.56 3.31 18.30
CA LYS A 158 -4.19 2.20 19.21
C LYS A 158 -2.82 2.39 19.85
N ILE A 159 -1.95 3.14 19.18
CA ILE A 159 -0.58 3.43 19.59
C ILE A 159 -0.23 4.89 19.27
N ASP A 160 0.80 5.40 19.92
CA ASP A 160 1.33 6.74 19.65
C ASP A 160 1.97 6.81 18.26
N ASN A 161 1.95 8.02 17.66
CA ASN A 161 2.55 8.25 16.36
C ASN A 161 4.09 8.28 16.45
N ILE A 162 4.72 7.11 16.41
CA ILE A 162 6.17 6.92 16.40
C ILE A 162 6.83 7.24 15.04
N ILE A 163 6.03 7.50 13.99
CA ILE A 163 6.52 7.93 12.68
C ILE A 163 6.93 9.40 12.75
N LEU A 164 6.08 10.25 13.33
CA LEU A 164 6.33 11.67 13.50
C LEU A 164 7.07 12.01 14.80
N ASN A 165 6.92 11.18 15.83
CA ASN A 165 7.60 11.33 17.11
C ASN A 165 8.52 10.12 17.35
N PRO A 166 9.64 10.00 16.60
CA PRO A 166 10.53 8.87 16.75
C PRO A 166 11.12 8.82 18.17
N PRO A 167 11.33 7.61 18.74
CA PRO A 167 11.93 7.49 20.05
C PRO A 167 13.35 8.07 20.06
N LYS A 168 13.75 8.65 21.20
CA LYS A 168 15.09 9.22 21.36
C LYS A 168 16.14 8.11 21.33
N PRO A 169 17.30 8.30 20.66
CA PRO A 169 18.43 7.39 20.77
C PRO A 169 18.85 7.24 22.23
N ILE A 170 19.21 6.02 22.64
CA ILE A 170 19.95 5.82 23.90
C ILE A 170 21.37 6.32 23.63
N ALA A 171 21.82 7.29 24.44
CA ALA A 171 23.18 7.81 24.41
C ALA A 171 24.21 6.75 24.83
#